data_AF-A0A940SZB1-F1
#
_entry.id   AF-A0A940SZB1-F1
#
_cell.length_a   1.000
_cell.length_b   1.000
_cell.length_c   1.000
_cell.angle_alpha   90.00
_cell.angle_beta   90.00
_cell.angle_gamma   90.00
#
_symmetry.space_group_name_H-M   'P 1'
#
loop_
_entity.id
_entity.type
_entity.pdbx_description
1 polymer ?
#
loop_
_entity_poly.entity_id
_entity_poly.type
_entity_poly.pdbx_seq_one_letter_code
_entity_poly.pdbx_strand_id
1 'polypeptide(L)'
;MDNQEQRLIKLILEISKIDLQNSLDDQINNIKKNYEIDNLNNIFNALTKVNKAHIKKIQTVVSPSTQHTVKVTTKNKKINFSEKEIEEIFQKNDINDINRNYTKKEVETMYICLTKSKPLTSLNKFQIIKNIDSKYKSIHRAKKIHENYTLSV
;
A
#
# COMPACT_ATOMS: atom_id res chain seq x y z
N MET A 1 -22.67 -56.83 -18.56
CA MET A 1 -22.22 -55.76 -19.47
C MET A 1 -21.68 -56.42 -20.70
N ASP A 2 -22.24 -56.07 -21.85
CA ASP A 2 -21.85 -56.63 -23.14
C ASP A 2 -20.47 -56.10 -23.56
N ASN A 3 -19.68 -56.88 -24.30
CA ASN A 3 -18.31 -56.50 -24.71
C ASN A 3 -18.34 -55.23 -25.60
N GLN A 4 -19.45 -55.01 -26.31
CA GLN A 4 -19.69 -53.81 -27.09
C GLN A 4 -19.93 -52.56 -26.22
N GLU A 5 -20.66 -52.69 -25.11
CA GLU A 5 -20.91 -51.58 -24.17
C GLU A 5 -19.61 -51.11 -23.50
N GLN A 6 -18.73 -52.04 -23.11
CA GLN A 6 -17.43 -51.70 -22.52
C GLN A 6 -16.51 -50.96 -23.49
N ARG A 7 -16.52 -51.36 -24.77
CA ARG A 7 -15.76 -50.67 -25.84
C ARG A 7 -16.30 -49.26 -26.09
N LEU A 8 -17.63 -49.10 -26.07
CA LEU A 8 -18.27 -47.81 -26.26
C LEU A 8 -17.96 -46.84 -25.10
N ILE A 9 -18.03 -47.31 -23.86
CA ILE A 9 -17.67 -46.51 -22.67
C ILE A 9 -16.21 -46.06 -22.75
N LYS A 10 -15.30 -46.96 -23.14
CA LYS A 10 -13.88 -46.63 -23.30
C LYS A 10 -13.67 -45.57 -24.37
N LEU A 11 -14.36 -45.67 -25.51
CA LEU A 11 -14.28 -44.69 -26.59
C LEU A 11 -14.80 -43.32 -26.15
N ILE A 12 -15.91 -43.26 -25.42
CA ILE A 12 -16.48 -42.01 -24.89
C ILE A 12 -15.50 -41.34 -23.91
N LEU A 13 -14.85 -42.12 -23.03
CA LEU A 13 -13.85 -41.60 -22.10
C LEU A 13 -12.60 -41.07 -22.82
N GLU A 14 -12.15 -41.75 -23.89
CA GLU A 14 -11.03 -41.30 -24.71
C GLU A 14 -11.35 -39.99 -25.45
N ILE A 15 -12.54 -39.87 -26.03
CA ILE A 15 -13.02 -38.63 -26.68
C ILE A 15 -13.11 -37.49 -25.66
N SER A 16 -13.73 -37.74 -24.51
CA SER A 16 -13.88 -36.73 -23.45
C SER A 16 -12.53 -36.21 -22.94
N LYS A 17 -11.51 -37.10 -22.87
CA LYS A 17 -10.15 -36.73 -22.48
C LYS A 17 -9.48 -35.83 -23.52
N ILE A 18 -9.70 -36.09 -24.80
CA ILE A 18 -9.19 -35.26 -25.91
C ILE A 18 -9.80 -33.86 -25.84
N ASP A 19 -11.11 -33.75 -25.62
CA ASP A 19 -11.80 -32.46 -25.53
C ASP A 19 -11.32 -31.62 -24.33
N LEU A 20 -11.10 -32.27 -23.18
CA LEU A 20 -10.49 -31.63 -22.00
C LEU A 20 -9.08 -31.13 -22.28
N GLN A 21 -8.27 -31.93 -22.98
CA GLN A 21 -6.90 -31.56 -23.33
C GLN A 21 -6.88 -30.34 -24.26
N ASN A 22 -7.73 -30.34 -25.29
CA ASN A 22 -7.86 -29.21 -26.22
C ASN A 22 -8.29 -27.92 -25.49
N SER A 23 -9.26 -28.01 -24.58
CA SER A 23 -9.70 -26.86 -23.78
C SER A 23 -8.60 -26.32 -22.86
N LEU A 24 -7.77 -27.19 -22.28
CA LEU A 24 -6.63 -26.79 -21.46
C LEU A 24 -5.55 -26.10 -22.30
N ASP A 25 -5.26 -26.64 -23.48
CA ASP A 25 -4.26 -26.07 -24.39
C ASP A 25 -4.70 -24.68 -24.89
N ASP A 26 -5.99 -24.48 -25.18
CA ASP A 26 -6.54 -23.17 -25.53
C ASP A 26 -6.43 -22.16 -24.38
N GLN A 27 -6.72 -22.56 -23.15
CA GLN A 27 -6.56 -21.70 -21.97
C GLN A 27 -5.09 -21.34 -21.75
N ILE A 28 -4.17 -22.30 -21.89
CA ILE A 28 -2.73 -22.08 -21.77
C ILE A 28 -2.25 -21.11 -22.87
N ASN A 29 -2.71 -21.28 -24.11
CA ASN A 29 -2.35 -20.39 -25.21
C ASN A 29 -2.91 -18.98 -25.01
N ASN A 30 -4.12 -18.84 -24.48
CA ASN A 30 -4.70 -17.54 -24.13
C ASN A 30 -3.91 -16.86 -23.00
N ILE A 31 -3.47 -17.61 -21.98
CA ILE A 31 -2.58 -17.10 -20.93
C ILE A 31 -1.23 -16.68 -21.52
N LYS A 32 -0.59 -17.50 -22.36
CA LYS A 32 0.68 -17.16 -23.02
C LYS A 32 0.56 -15.91 -23.91
N LYS A 33 -0.58 -15.71 -24.55
CA LYS A 33 -0.85 -14.53 -25.41
C LYS A 33 -1.10 -13.26 -24.59
N ASN A 34 -1.81 -13.36 -23.48
CA ASN A 34 -2.14 -12.21 -22.63
C ASN A 34 -1.04 -11.84 -21.64
N TYR A 35 -0.24 -12.82 -21.23
CA TYR A 35 0.93 -12.65 -20.38
C TYR A 35 2.14 -12.96 -21.23
N GLU A 36 2.67 -11.97 -21.96
CA GLU A 36 3.98 -12.07 -22.59
C GLU A 36 5.00 -12.39 -21.48
N ILE A 37 5.37 -13.68 -21.36
CA ILE A 37 6.31 -14.17 -20.33
C ILE A 37 7.64 -13.40 -20.42
N ASP A 38 7.99 -12.92 -21.61
CA ASP A 38 9.13 -12.05 -21.86
C ASP A 38 9.02 -10.71 -21.11
N ASN A 39 7.82 -10.15 -20.92
CA ASN A 39 7.62 -8.96 -20.10
C ASN A 39 7.86 -9.22 -18.62
N LEU A 40 7.48 -10.39 -18.09
CA LEU A 40 7.76 -10.74 -16.69
C LEU A 40 9.26 -10.94 -16.45
N ASN A 41 9.95 -11.59 -17.38
CA ASN A 41 11.41 -11.73 -17.33
C ASN A 41 12.13 -10.38 -17.50
N ASN A 42 11.62 -9.50 -18.36
CA ASN A 42 12.14 -8.14 -18.52
C ASN A 42 11.91 -7.29 -17.26
N ILE A 43 10.74 -7.39 -16.63
CA ILE A 43 10.43 -6.73 -15.35
C ILE A 43 11.35 -7.26 -14.24
N PHE A 44 11.54 -8.58 -14.15
CA PHE A 44 12.43 -9.19 -13.17
C PHE A 44 13.89 -8.79 -13.39
N ASN A 45 14.35 -8.75 -14.65
CA ASN A 45 15.68 -8.27 -15.02
C ASN A 45 15.87 -6.77 -14.75
N ALA A 46 14.84 -5.95 -14.96
CA ALA A 46 14.87 -4.52 -14.62
C ALA A 46 14.96 -4.32 -13.10
N LEU A 47 14.15 -5.04 -12.32
CA LEU A 47 14.17 -4.98 -10.85
C LEU A 47 15.52 -5.44 -10.28
N THR A 48 16.08 -6.53 -10.80
CA THR A 48 17.41 -7.02 -10.36
C THR A 48 18.54 -6.08 -10.76
N LYS A 49 18.50 -5.43 -11.93
CA LYS A 49 19.46 -4.37 -12.33
C LYS A 49 19.36 -3.14 -11.42
N VAL A 50 18.15 -2.68 -11.12
CA VAL A 50 17.92 -1.55 -10.20
C VAL A 50 18.45 -1.87 -8.80
N ASN A 51 18.17 -3.08 -8.29
CA ASN A 51 18.68 -3.51 -6.99
C ASN A 51 20.20 -3.64 -6.97
N LYS A 52 20.84 -4.20 -8.01
CA LYS A 52 22.31 -4.25 -8.11
C LYS A 52 22.94 -2.86 -8.20
N ALA A 53 22.32 -1.92 -8.93
CA ALA A 53 22.80 -0.54 -9.02
C ALA A 53 22.67 0.21 -7.68
N HIS A 54 21.58 -0.03 -6.93
CA HIS A 54 21.42 0.50 -5.58
C HIS A 54 22.47 -0.08 -4.62
N ILE A 55 22.74 -1.38 -4.67
CA ILE A 55 23.75 -2.02 -3.81
C ILE A 55 25.17 -1.55 -4.16
N LYS A 56 25.52 -1.40 -5.45
CA LYS A 56 26.83 -0.85 -5.86
C LYS A 56 26.99 0.62 -5.45
N LYS A 57 25.94 1.45 -5.56
CA LYS A 57 25.98 2.84 -5.06
C LYS A 57 26.18 2.94 -3.55
N ILE A 58 25.70 1.95 -2.79
CA ILE A 58 25.95 1.86 -1.35
C ILE A 58 27.42 1.48 -1.07
N GLN A 59 28.07 0.72 -1.96
CA GLN A 59 29.48 0.33 -1.82
C GLN A 59 30.50 1.37 -2.30
N THR A 60 30.16 2.30 -3.20
CA THR A 60 31.13 3.24 -3.79
C THR A 60 31.12 4.66 -3.22
N VAL A 61 30.43 4.91 -2.10
CA VAL A 61 30.54 6.22 -1.40
C VAL A 61 30.86 6.02 0.07
N VAL A 62 32.06 5.47 0.32
CA VAL A 62 32.75 5.66 1.59
C VAL A 62 34.13 6.23 1.28
N SER A 63 34.15 7.44 0.73
CA SER A 63 35.24 8.36 1.05
C SER A 63 35.00 8.84 2.48
N PRO A 64 36.00 8.85 3.36
CA PRO A 64 35.82 9.22 4.76
C PRO A 64 35.65 10.73 4.88
N SER A 65 34.47 11.26 4.55
CA SER A 65 34.10 12.62 4.95
C SER A 65 33.28 12.52 6.23
N THR A 66 33.93 12.87 7.34
CA THR A 66 33.33 13.41 8.57
C THR A 66 31.97 12.83 8.93
N GLN A 67 31.99 11.86 9.85
CA GLN A 67 30.82 11.30 10.51
C GLN A 67 29.92 12.41 11.08
N HIS A 68 28.94 12.88 10.31
CA HIS A 68 27.69 13.32 10.87
C HIS A 68 26.91 12.05 11.21
N THR A 69 27.13 11.57 12.43
CA THR A 69 26.25 10.60 13.07
C THR A 69 24.84 11.21 13.10
N VAL A 70 24.04 10.91 12.09
CA VAL A 70 22.59 11.04 12.21
C VAL A 70 22.22 10.03 13.29
N LYS A 71 22.06 10.51 14.53
CA LYS A 71 21.42 9.76 15.60
C LYS A 71 20.06 9.33 15.05
N VAL A 72 19.98 8.10 14.55
CA VAL A 72 18.71 7.42 14.33
C VAL A 72 18.15 7.25 15.73
N THR A 73 17.43 8.26 16.18
CA THR A 73 16.61 8.18 17.37
C THR A 73 15.49 7.25 16.96
N THR A 74 15.65 5.94 17.21
CA THR A 74 14.56 4.99 17.27
C THR A 74 13.68 5.43 18.44
N LYS A 75 12.89 6.49 18.23
CA LYS A 75 11.75 6.80 19.09
C LYS A 75 10.90 5.54 19.04
N ASN A 76 10.72 4.89 20.20
CA ASN A 76 9.74 3.83 20.39
C ASN A 76 8.42 4.35 19.79
N LYS A 77 8.07 3.86 18.60
CA LYS A 77 6.94 4.39 17.85
C LYS A 77 5.67 3.97 18.58
N LYS A 78 5.01 4.95 19.19
CA LYS A 78 3.68 4.77 19.74
C LYS A 78 2.74 4.54 18.55
N ILE A 79 2.28 3.30 18.38
CA ILE A 79 1.39 2.91 17.27
C ILE A 79 -0.06 3.32 17.57
N ASN A 80 -0.37 3.72 18.81
CA ASN A 80 -1.70 4.16 19.24
C ASN A 80 -1.67 5.65 19.60
N PHE A 81 -2.47 6.44 18.88
CA PHE A 81 -2.70 7.86 19.15
C PHE A 81 -4.10 8.06 19.73
N SER A 82 -4.22 8.85 20.79
CA SER A 82 -5.51 9.37 21.27
C SER A 82 -5.93 10.60 20.47
N GLU A 83 -7.23 10.93 20.45
CA GLU A 83 -7.74 12.10 19.72
C GLU A 83 -7.06 13.39 20.19
N LYS A 84 -6.89 13.57 21.51
CA LYS A 84 -6.22 14.73 22.11
C LYS A 84 -4.76 14.86 21.68
N GLU A 85 -4.03 13.75 21.58
CA GLU A 85 -2.64 13.77 21.08
C GLU A 85 -2.58 14.21 19.62
N ILE A 86 -3.53 13.77 18.80
CA ILE A 86 -3.58 14.15 17.38
C ILE A 86 -3.88 15.65 17.24
N GLU A 87 -4.81 16.17 18.03
CA GLU A 87 -5.08 17.61 18.07
C GLU A 87 -3.83 18.42 18.41
N GLU A 88 -3.09 18.04 19.46
CA GLU A 88 -1.86 18.72 19.83
C GLU A 88 -0.78 18.67 18.74
N ILE A 89 -0.69 17.54 18.00
CA ILE A 89 0.25 17.39 16.89
C ILE A 89 -0.08 18.39 15.78
N PHE A 90 -1.34 18.45 15.36
CA PHE A 90 -1.80 19.34 14.28
C PHE A 90 -1.94 20.81 14.70
N GLN A 91 -1.97 21.08 16.01
CA GLN A 91 -1.88 22.44 16.55
C GLN A 91 -0.45 22.98 16.53
N LYS A 92 0.54 22.14 16.90
CA LYS A 92 1.93 22.56 17.13
C LYS A 92 2.83 22.46 15.89
N ASN A 93 2.46 21.66 14.89
CA ASN A 93 3.30 21.37 13.74
C ASN A 93 2.60 21.77 12.44
N ASP A 94 3.38 22.21 11.45
CA ASP A 94 2.86 22.39 10.09
C ASP A 94 2.73 21.03 9.35
N ILE A 95 2.08 21.05 8.19
CA ILE A 95 1.89 19.85 7.37
C ILE A 95 3.25 19.22 6.96
N ASN A 96 4.28 20.04 6.75
CA ASN A 96 5.59 19.58 6.27
C ASN A 96 6.37 18.88 7.39
N ASP A 97 6.31 19.41 8.60
CA ASP A 97 6.88 18.84 9.81
C ASP A 97 6.21 17.52 10.14
N ILE A 98 4.89 17.44 10.04
CA ILE A 98 4.17 16.17 10.20
C ILE A 98 4.60 15.17 9.11
N ASN A 99 4.77 15.65 7.87
CA ASN A 99 5.24 14.82 6.77
C ASN A 99 6.72 14.41 6.89
N ARG A 100 7.54 15.07 7.71
CA ARG A 100 8.92 14.64 7.97
C ARG A 100 9.02 13.72 9.19
N ASN A 101 8.22 13.99 10.22
CA ASN A 101 8.38 13.40 11.55
C ASN A 101 7.58 12.11 11.77
N TYR A 102 6.49 11.91 11.03
CA TYR A 102 5.63 10.72 11.16
C TYR A 102 5.72 9.84 9.92
N THR A 103 5.49 8.54 10.03
CA THR A 103 5.41 7.62 8.88
C THR A 103 4.00 7.54 8.31
N LYS A 104 3.86 7.00 7.09
CA LYS A 104 2.55 6.77 6.48
C LYS A 104 1.63 5.96 7.40
N LYS A 105 2.16 4.91 8.03
CA LYS A 105 1.41 4.06 8.96
C LYS A 105 0.94 4.81 10.20
N GLU A 106 1.78 5.67 10.79
CA GLU A 106 1.39 6.49 11.94
C GLU A 106 0.29 7.47 11.57
N VAL A 107 0.41 8.15 10.42
CA VAL A 107 -0.62 9.08 9.93
C VAL A 107 -1.92 8.35 9.58
N GLU A 108 -1.85 7.13 9.05
CA GLU A 108 -3.03 6.28 8.83
C GLU A 108 -3.72 5.90 10.14
N THR A 109 -2.97 5.53 11.17
CA THR A 109 -3.54 5.31 12.51
C THR A 109 -4.21 6.58 13.03
N MET A 110 -3.57 7.75 12.89
CA MET A 110 -4.17 9.03 13.31
C MET A 110 -5.49 9.28 12.59
N TYR A 111 -5.53 9.05 11.27
CA TYR A 111 -6.74 9.18 10.47
C TYR A 111 -7.84 8.26 10.99
N ILE A 112 -7.55 6.96 11.14
CA ILE A 112 -8.50 5.96 11.63
C ILE A 112 -9.00 6.32 13.03
N CYS A 113 -8.14 6.85 13.90
CA CYS A 113 -8.53 7.29 15.23
C CYS A 113 -9.60 8.39 15.16
N LEU A 114 -9.42 9.38 14.29
CA LEU A 114 -10.33 10.52 14.13
C LEU A 114 -11.58 10.21 13.32
N THR A 115 -11.52 9.33 12.34
CA THR A 115 -12.65 9.04 11.43
C THR A 115 -13.37 7.74 11.76
N LYS A 116 -12.81 6.91 12.66
CA LYS A 116 -13.22 5.54 12.94
C LYS A 116 -13.28 4.67 11.68
N SER A 117 -12.61 5.07 10.61
CA SER A 117 -12.68 4.43 9.29
C SER A 117 -11.35 4.47 8.58
N LYS A 118 -11.09 3.44 7.76
CA LYS A 118 -9.91 3.42 6.89
C LYS A 118 -10.12 4.34 5.69
N PRO A 119 -9.05 4.92 5.12
CA PRO A 119 -9.13 5.58 3.83
C PRO A 119 -9.71 4.62 2.77
N LEU A 120 -10.72 5.07 2.02
CA LEU A 120 -11.38 4.27 0.98
C LEU A 120 -10.44 3.88 -0.17
N THR A 121 -9.41 4.69 -0.41
CA THR A 121 -8.40 4.48 -1.44
C THR A 121 -7.01 4.49 -0.84
N SER A 122 -6.03 3.93 -1.57
CA SER A 122 -4.61 4.05 -1.21
C SER A 122 -4.17 5.50 -1.36
N LEU A 123 -4.43 6.31 -0.34
CA LEU A 123 -4.00 7.69 -0.29
C LEU A 123 -2.49 7.76 -0.05
N ASN A 124 -1.84 8.74 -0.69
CA ASN A 124 -0.47 9.06 -0.33
C ASN A 124 -0.44 9.73 1.05
N LYS A 125 0.69 9.62 1.76
CA LYS A 125 0.84 10.13 3.13
C LYS A 125 0.42 11.60 3.26
N PHE A 126 0.79 12.43 2.29
CA PHE A 126 0.51 13.86 2.30
C PHE A 126 -0.98 14.17 2.21
N GLN A 127 -1.74 13.41 1.41
CA GLN A 127 -3.20 13.53 1.34
C GLN A 127 -3.86 13.15 2.67
N ILE A 128 -3.37 12.11 3.34
CA ILE A 128 -3.91 11.72 4.66
C ILE A 128 -3.66 12.84 5.69
N ILE A 129 -2.46 13.43 5.69
CA ILE A 129 -2.15 14.59 6.56
C ILE A 129 -3.11 15.76 6.25
N LYS A 130 -3.32 16.10 4.98
CA LYS A 130 -4.27 17.17 4.58
C LYS A 130 -5.70 16.89 5.04
N ASN A 131 -6.16 15.64 4.95
CA ASN A 131 -7.50 15.27 5.38
C ASN A 131 -7.68 15.44 6.90
N ILE A 132 -6.67 15.04 7.67
CA ILE A 132 -6.68 15.24 9.13
C ILE A 132 -6.66 16.73 9.48
N ASP A 133 -5.77 17.51 8.84
CA ASP A 133 -5.66 18.96 9.06
C ASP A 133 -6.97 19.70 8.75
N SER A 134 -7.62 19.34 7.64
CA SER A 134 -8.92 19.91 7.25
C SER A 134 -10.00 19.60 8.30
N LYS A 135 -10.03 18.38 8.83
CA LYS A 135 -10.98 17.97 9.88
C LYS A 135 -10.71 18.72 11.19
N TYR A 136 -9.46 18.79 11.61
CA TYR A 136 -9.02 19.55 12.79
C TYR A 136 -9.45 21.03 12.69
N LYS A 137 -9.16 21.69 11.56
CA LYS A 137 -9.56 23.09 11.32
C LYS A 137 -11.07 23.30 11.35
N SER A 138 -11.83 22.34 10.80
CA SER A 138 -13.28 22.40 10.78
C SER A 138 -13.88 22.34 12.19
N ILE A 139 -13.37 21.43 13.03
CA ILE A 139 -13.80 21.29 14.44
C ILE A 139 -13.46 22.57 15.22
N HIS A 140 -12.24 23.09 15.06
CA HIS A 140 -11.83 24.32 15.75
C HIS A 140 -12.66 25.54 15.34
N ARG A 141 -12.99 25.66 14.05
CA ARG A 141 -13.90 26.71 13.57
C ARG A 141 -15.29 26.57 14.18
N ALA A 142 -15.86 25.36 14.20
CA ALA A 142 -17.17 25.11 14.80
C ALA A 142 -17.19 25.48 16.29
N LYS A 143 -16.14 25.12 17.04
CA LYS A 143 -16.01 25.47 18.46
C LYS A 143 -15.95 26.98 18.69
N LYS A 144 -15.14 27.71 17.89
CA LYS A 144 -15.03 29.17 17.99
C LYS A 144 -16.35 29.88 17.66
N ILE A 145 -17.09 29.37 16.66
CA ILE A 145 -18.44 29.88 16.35
C ILE A 145 -19.35 29.67 17.54
N HIS A 146 -19.38 28.46 18.13
CA HIS A 146 -20.21 28.16 19.28
C HIS A 146 -19.90 29.07 20.49
N GLU A 147 -18.62 29.26 20.83
CA GLU A 147 -18.17 30.16 21.90
C GLU A 147 -18.62 31.62 21.68
N ASN A 148 -18.52 32.12 20.44
CA ASN A 148 -18.99 33.47 20.12
C ASN A 148 -20.51 33.61 20.26
N TYR A 149 -21.27 32.56 19.89
CA TYR A 149 -22.73 32.55 20.06
C TYR A 149 -23.14 32.49 21.53
N THR A 150 -22.47 31.69 22.37
CA THR A 150 -22.80 31.58 23.80
C THR A 150 -22.38 32.78 24.63
N LEU A 151 -21.36 33.54 24.21
CA LEU A 151 -20.96 34.80 24.86
C LEU A 151 -21.81 36.02 24.42
N SER A 152 -22.61 35.88 23.36
CA SER A 152 -23.48 36.95 22.83
C SER A 152 -24.94 36.84 23.30
N VAL A 153 -25.23 35.88 24.20
CA VAL A 153 -26.53 35.66 24.88
C VAL A 153 -26.35 35.94 26.36
#